data_AF-A0A1P8WKR8-F1
#
_entry.id   AF-A0A1P8WKR8-F1
#
_cell.length_a   1.000
_cell.length_b   1.000
_cell.length_c   1.000
_cell.angle_alpha   90.00
_cell.angle_beta   90.00
_cell.angle_gamma   90.00
#
_symmetry.space_group_name_H-M   'P 1'
#
loop_
_entity.id
_entity.type
_entity.pdbx_description
1 polymer ?
#
loop_
_entity_poly.entity_id
_entity_poly.type
_entity_poly.pdbx_seq_one_letter_code
_entity_poly.pdbx_strand_id
1 'polypeptide(L)'
;MNDVTNTSPQTAQQVVETYFMEHRAKLVDIAAYLDRIDRGTSAPVNDFRDTAFRKAIAILTDGETHRAKRILELFSDYSSDMPQSAEGMKGASGAVNVNSGGTA
;
A
#
# COMPACT_ATOMS: atom_id res chain seq x y z
N MET A 1 -30.11 -5.68 -3.38
CA MET A 1 -30.20 -4.35 -4.04
C MET A 1 -28.77 -3.88 -4.27
N ASN A 2 -28.38 -3.65 -5.52
CA ASN A 2 -27.12 -2.96 -5.82
C ASN A 2 -27.22 -1.54 -5.26
N ASP A 3 -26.29 -1.18 -4.40
CA ASP A 3 -26.20 0.16 -3.85
C ASP A 3 -25.76 1.12 -4.96
N VAL A 4 -26.72 1.80 -5.57
CA VAL A 4 -26.53 2.75 -6.68
C VAL A 4 -25.74 3.99 -6.23
N THR A 5 -25.43 4.12 -4.93
CA THR A 5 -24.71 5.28 -4.38
C THR A 5 -23.19 5.21 -4.53
N ASN A 6 -22.62 4.09 -5.01
CA ASN A 6 -21.17 3.90 -5.16
C ASN A 6 -20.75 3.51 -6.58
N THR A 7 -21.42 4.07 -7.59
CA THR A 7 -21.07 3.88 -9.00
C THR A 7 -20.27 5.06 -9.53
N SER A 8 -19.20 4.77 -10.28
CA SER A 8 -18.42 5.80 -10.98
C SER A 8 -19.30 6.54 -12.00
N PRO A 9 -19.14 7.87 -12.17
CA PRO A 9 -19.77 8.60 -13.26
C PRO A 9 -19.18 8.23 -14.64
N GLN A 10 -18.06 7.53 -14.68
CA GLN A 10 -17.44 7.02 -15.92
C GLN A 10 -17.81 5.56 -16.16
N THR A 11 -17.98 5.18 -17.44
CA THR A 11 -18.08 3.77 -17.81
C THR A 11 -16.75 3.05 -17.57
N ALA A 12 -16.78 1.71 -17.46
CA ALA A 12 -15.56 0.92 -17.30
C ALA A 12 -14.53 1.18 -18.43
N GLN A 13 -15.00 1.35 -19.67
CA GLN A 13 -14.14 1.68 -20.81
C GLN A 13 -13.50 3.06 -20.66
N GLN A 14 -14.28 4.08 -20.27
CA GLN A 14 -13.76 5.44 -20.07
C GLN A 14 -12.70 5.48 -18.96
N VAL A 15 -12.88 4.71 -17.89
CA VAL A 15 -11.87 4.56 -16.82
C VAL A 15 -10.58 3.97 -17.40
N VAL A 16 -10.67 2.90 -18.18
CA VAL A 16 -9.49 2.30 -18.83
C VAL A 16 -8.80 3.32 -19.74
N GLU A 17 -9.52 3.96 -20.65
CA GLU A 17 -8.95 4.94 -21.58
C GLU A 17 -8.27 6.11 -20.87
N THR A 18 -8.88 6.61 -19.79
CA THR A 18 -8.35 7.75 -19.03
C THR A 18 -7.07 7.39 -18.27
N TYR A 19 -7.05 6.22 -17.62
CA TYR A 19 -6.05 5.93 -16.58
C TYR A 19 -5.01 4.88 -16.97
N PHE A 20 -5.22 4.12 -18.06
CA PHE A 20 -4.37 2.97 -18.39
C PHE A 20 -2.90 3.32 -18.55
N MET A 21 -2.56 4.41 -19.25
CA MET A 21 -1.17 4.75 -19.54
C MET A 21 -0.37 5.08 -18.27
N GLU A 22 -0.97 5.82 -17.34
CA GLU A 22 -0.35 6.16 -16.05
C GLU A 22 -0.16 4.91 -15.19
N HIS A 23 -1.19 4.06 -15.09
CA HIS A 23 -1.13 2.86 -14.26
C HIS A 23 -0.19 1.80 -14.84
N ARG A 24 -0.07 1.72 -16.17
CA ARG A 24 0.94 0.91 -16.85
C ARG A 24 2.35 1.33 -16.42
N ALA A 25 2.64 2.63 -16.39
CA ALA A 25 3.93 3.13 -15.93
C ALA A 25 4.20 2.74 -14.46
N LYS A 26 3.21 2.96 -13.57
CA LYS A 26 3.30 2.56 -12.15
C LYS A 26 3.58 1.06 -11.98
N LEU A 27 2.93 0.20 -12.76
CA LEU A 27 3.18 -1.25 -12.71
C LEU A 27 4.63 -1.60 -13.07
N VAL A 28 5.19 -0.96 -14.10
CA VAL A 28 6.59 -1.16 -14.49
C VAL A 28 7.54 -0.67 -13.40
N ASP A 29 7.27 0.48 -12.80
CA ASP A 29 8.09 1.03 -11.72
C ASP A 29 8.09 0.12 -10.48
N ILE A 30 6.91 -0.40 -10.11
CA ILE A 30 6.75 -1.36 -9.01
C ILE A 30 7.51 -2.66 -9.30
N ALA A 31 7.39 -3.22 -10.51
CA ALA A 31 8.12 -4.41 -10.89
C ALA A 31 9.64 -4.19 -10.82
N ALA A 32 10.12 -3.05 -11.34
CA ALA A 32 11.54 -2.71 -11.28
C ALA A 32 12.05 -2.50 -9.85
N TYR A 33 11.21 -2.04 -8.91
CA TYR A 33 11.55 -1.98 -7.48
C TYR A 33 11.76 -3.39 -6.90
N LEU A 34 10.84 -4.32 -7.17
CA LEU A 34 10.94 -5.71 -6.72
C LEU A 34 12.19 -6.39 -7.30
N ASP A 35 12.47 -6.22 -8.60
CA ASP A 35 13.67 -6.74 -9.24
C ASP A 35 14.96 -6.21 -8.62
N ARG A 36 14.96 -4.99 -8.08
CA ARG A 36 16.13 -4.40 -7.40
C ARG A 36 16.32 -5.00 -6.02
N ILE A 37 15.24 -5.29 -5.29
CA ILE A 37 15.29 -6.02 -4.01
C ILE A 37 15.86 -7.41 -4.24
N ASP A 38 15.33 -8.14 -5.21
CA ASP A 38 15.71 -9.53 -5.48
C ASP A 38 17.17 -9.66 -5.97
N ARG A 39 17.72 -8.60 -6.58
CA ARG A 39 19.14 -8.51 -6.97
C ARG A 39 20.06 -7.98 -5.86
N GLY A 40 19.53 -7.61 -4.70
CA GLY A 40 20.33 -7.17 -3.56
C GLY A 40 21.28 -8.26 -3.06
N THR A 41 22.56 -7.95 -2.89
CA THR A 41 23.60 -8.94 -2.55
C THR A 41 23.72 -9.24 -1.05
N SER A 42 22.94 -8.58 -0.20
CA SER A 42 22.94 -8.77 1.26
C SER A 42 21.92 -9.82 1.70
N ALA A 43 21.99 -10.23 2.96
CA ALA A 43 20.98 -11.10 3.60
C ALA A 43 19.54 -10.61 3.30
N PRO A 44 18.53 -11.50 3.33
CA PRO A 44 17.15 -11.18 2.98
C PRO A 44 16.67 -9.90 3.68
N VAL A 45 16.00 -9.03 2.92
CA VAL A 45 15.43 -7.79 3.45
C VAL A 45 14.38 -8.13 4.50
N ASN A 46 14.72 -7.97 5.78
CA ASN A 46 13.75 -8.01 6.88
C ASN A 46 13.28 -6.58 7.18
N ASP A 47 12.54 -5.99 6.23
CA ASP A 47 11.98 -4.64 6.34
C ASP A 47 10.45 -4.69 6.36
N PHE A 48 9.85 -4.07 7.37
CA PHE A 48 8.40 -4.03 7.54
C PHE A 48 7.69 -3.32 6.38
N ARG A 49 8.37 -2.38 5.71
CA ARG A 49 7.83 -1.65 4.55
C ARG A 49 7.70 -2.56 3.35
N ASP A 50 8.70 -3.40 3.06
CA ASP A 50 8.60 -4.41 1.98
C ASP A 50 7.50 -5.42 2.29
N THR A 51 7.39 -5.86 3.54
CA THR A 51 6.31 -6.75 3.98
C THR A 51 4.93 -6.13 3.76
N ALA A 52 4.72 -4.88 4.17
CA ALA A 52 3.48 -4.15 3.95
C ALA A 52 3.20 -3.94 2.45
N PHE A 53 4.24 -3.63 1.67
CA PHE A 53 4.13 -3.42 0.23
C PHE A 53 3.67 -4.69 -0.52
N ARG A 54 4.25 -5.85 -0.19
CA ARG A 54 3.84 -7.14 -0.77
C ARG A 54 2.40 -7.51 -0.40
N LYS A 55 1.97 -7.21 0.83
CA LYS A 55 0.56 -7.36 1.24
C LYS A 55 -0.37 -6.43 0.46
N ALA A 56 0.05 -5.20 0.18
CA ALA A 56 -0.73 -4.25 -0.63
C ALA A 56 -0.92 -4.76 -2.07
N ILE A 57 0.10 -5.38 -2.67
CA ILE A 57 -0.02 -6.02 -3.99
C ILE A 57 -1.06 -7.15 -3.97
N ALA A 58 -1.08 -7.98 -2.92
CA ALA A 58 -2.08 -9.04 -2.80
C ALA A 58 -3.52 -8.50 -2.73
N ILE A 59 -3.73 -7.37 -2.05
CA ILE A 59 -5.04 -6.68 -2.00
C ILE A 59 -5.49 -6.22 -3.39
N LEU A 60 -4.58 -5.89 -4.31
CA LEU A 60 -4.96 -5.47 -5.66
C LEU A 60 -5.62 -6.59 -6.47
N THR A 61 -5.27 -7.85 -6.21
CA THR A 61 -5.65 -9.00 -7.05
C THR A 61 -6.62 -9.98 -6.40
N ASP A 62 -7.02 -9.75 -5.15
CA ASP A 62 -7.85 -10.68 -4.37
C ASP A 62 -9.33 -10.73 -4.76
N GLY A 63 -9.78 -9.91 -5.71
CA GLY A 63 -11.17 -9.88 -6.18
C GLY A 63 -12.13 -9.04 -5.33
N GLU A 64 -11.72 -8.55 -4.18
CA GLU A 64 -12.58 -7.83 -3.24
C GLU A 64 -12.75 -6.34 -3.58
N THR A 65 -13.79 -5.71 -3.03
CA THR A 65 -14.07 -4.28 -3.22
C THR A 65 -13.20 -3.40 -2.30
N HIS A 66 -13.28 -2.07 -2.48
CA HIS A 66 -12.60 -1.08 -1.64
C HIS A 66 -11.07 -1.22 -1.54
N ARG A 67 -10.41 -1.75 -2.59
CA ARG A 67 -8.95 -1.96 -2.64
C ARG A 67 -8.14 -0.73 -2.18
N ALA A 68 -8.48 0.46 -2.66
CA ALA A 68 -7.77 1.69 -2.30
C ALA A 68 -7.85 1.99 -0.80
N LYS A 69 -9.05 1.84 -0.20
CA LYS A 69 -9.25 1.98 1.25
C LYS A 69 -8.42 0.94 2.00
N ARG A 70 -8.53 -0.34 1.63
CA ARG A 70 -7.84 -1.44 2.31
C ARG A 70 -6.32 -1.30 2.26
N ILE A 71 -5.77 -0.81 1.15
CA ILE A 71 -4.34 -0.49 1.01
C ILE A 71 -3.95 0.70 1.89
N LEU A 72 -4.77 1.76 1.95
CA LEU A 72 -4.51 2.89 2.84
C LEU A 72 -4.50 2.48 4.30
N GLU A 73 -5.49 1.69 4.72
CA GLU A 73 -5.61 1.18 6.10
C GLU A 73 -4.41 0.28 6.45
N LEU A 74 -3.93 -0.52 5.50
CA LEU A 74 -2.73 -1.36 5.69
C LEU A 74 -1.46 -0.53 6.01
N PHE A 75 -1.37 0.70 5.50
CA PHE A 75 -0.23 1.59 5.75
C PHE A 75 -0.45 2.57 6.91
N SER A 76 -1.67 2.67 7.43
CA SER A 76 -2.05 3.65 8.45
C SER A 76 -1.76 3.16 9.86
N ASP A 77 -1.18 4.03 10.69
CA ASP A 77 -1.02 3.81 12.12
C ASP A 77 -2.32 4.18 12.85
N TYR A 78 -2.82 3.27 13.67
CA TYR A 78 -4.02 3.45 14.48
C TYR A 78 -3.72 3.54 15.98
N SER A 79 -2.45 3.62 16.35
CA SER A 79 -2.06 3.81 17.75
C SER A 79 -2.72 5.08 18.31
N SER A 80 -3.41 4.93 19.44
CA SER A 80 -3.96 6.05 20.20
C SER A 80 -2.94 6.70 21.12
N ASP A 81 -1.75 6.11 21.26
CA ASP A 81 -0.68 6.64 22.08
C ASP A 81 -0.14 7.90 21.42
N MET A 82 -0.39 9.05 22.04
CA MET A 82 0.24 10.29 21.61
C MET A 82 1.72 10.21 21.98
N PRO A 83 2.64 10.24 21.00
CA PRO A 83 4.06 10.20 21.30
C PRO A 83 4.43 11.42 22.15
N GLN A 84 5.09 11.19 23.28
CA GLN A 84 5.41 12.25 24.26
C GLN A 84 6.38 13.30 23.71
N SER A 85 7.12 12.97 22.65
CA SER A 85 7.92 13.91 21.85
C SER A 85 8.22 13.30 20.47
N ALA A 86 8.65 14.13 19.51
CA ALA A 86 9.15 13.66 18.21
C ALA A 86 10.55 13.00 18.26
N GLU A 87 11.06 12.82 19.47
CA GLU A 87 12.41 12.34 19.73
C GLU A 87 12.48 10.83 19.45
N GLY A 88 13.35 10.43 18.52
CA GLY A 88 13.39 9.06 17.99
C GLY A 88 12.41 8.77 16.84
N MET A 89 11.37 9.60 16.65
CA MET A 89 10.50 9.55 15.46
C MET A 89 11.15 10.23 14.25
N LYS A 90 12.30 9.71 13.80
CA LYS A 90 12.96 10.22 12.59
C LYS A 90 12.32 9.65 11.32
N GLY A 91 11.28 10.34 10.84
CA GLY A 91 10.81 10.29 9.45
C GLY A 91 9.47 9.57 9.23
N ALA A 92 8.75 10.00 8.19
CA ALA A 92 7.58 9.30 7.70
C ALA A 92 8.01 7.99 7.02
N SER A 93 7.93 6.87 7.75
CA SER A 93 8.29 5.54 7.25
C SER A 93 7.39 5.05 6.11
N GLY A 94 6.17 5.59 6.00
CA GLY A 94 5.17 5.23 5.00
C GLY A 94 4.51 3.86 5.23
N ALA A 95 4.81 3.18 6.34
CA ALA A 95 4.17 1.95 6.77
C ALA A 95 4.28 1.78 8.29
N VAL A 96 3.40 0.96 8.87
CA VAL A 96 3.42 0.63 10.30
C VAL A 96 4.41 -0.50 10.56
N ASN A 97 5.33 -0.29 11.49
CA ASN A 97 6.17 -1.37 12.00
C ASN A 97 5.47 -2.06 13.18
N VAL A 98 4.79 -3.15 12.86
CA VAL A 98 3.99 -3.96 13.81
C VAL A 98 4.85 -4.54 14.95
N ASN A 99 6.18 -4.60 14.79
CA ASN A 99 7.09 -5.12 15.81
C ASN A 99 7.62 -4.06 16.79
N SER A 100 7.26 -2.77 16.61
CA SER A 100 7.76 -1.66 17.43
C SER A 100 6.68 -0.84 18.15
N GLY A 101 5.41 -1.27 18.11
CA GLY A 101 4.30 -0.60 18.80
C GLY A 101 3.48 -1.59 19.63
N GLY A 102 3.11 -1.18 20.85
CA GLY A 102 2.55 -2.01 21.91
C GLY A 102 1.30 -2.80 21.57
N THR A 103 1.09 -3.85 22.36
CA THR A 103 -0.13 -4.66 22.41
C THR A 103 -1.39 -3.78 22.36
N ALA A 104 -2.35 -4.23 21.55
CA ALA A 104 -3.73 -3.74 21.50
C ALA A 104 -4.36 -3.56 22.89
#